data_AF-A0A7T8GVD7-F1
#
_entry.id   AF-A0A7T8GVD7-F1
#
_cell.length_a   1.000
_cell.length_b   1.000
_cell.length_c   1.000
_cell.angle_alpha   90.00
_cell.angle_beta   90.00
_cell.angle_gamma   90.00
#
_symmetry.space_group_name_H-M   'P 1'
#
loop_
_entity.id
_entity.type
_entity.pdbx_description
1 polymer ?
#
loop_
_entity_poly.entity_id
_entity_poly.type
_entity_poly.pdbx_seq_one_letter_code
_entity_poly.pdbx_strand_id
1 'polypeptide(L)' 'MIHTASLVHDDVLDHAEQRRGKPSINVKWDVRKSAICGDYILSVASNMMSK' A
#
# COMPACT_ATOMS: atom_id res chain seq x y z
N MET A 1 -5.82 -1.57 8.96
CA MET A 1 -4.75 -0.76 8.34
C MET A 1 -3.57 -1.62 7.89
N ILE A 2 -3.08 -2.56 8.72
CA ILE A 2 -1.99 -3.49 8.34
C ILE A 2 -2.30 -4.25 7.03
N HIS A 3 -3.48 -4.86 6.90
CA HIS A 3 -3.91 -5.54 5.67
C HIS A 3 -3.91 -4.63 4.42
N THR A 4 -4.18 -3.34 4.58
CA THR A 4 -4.13 -2.39 3.46
C THR A 4 -2.69 -2.06 3.09
N ALA A 5 -1.79 -1.92 4.07
CA ALA A 5 -0.37 -1.71 3.80
C ALA A 5 0.25 -2.89 3.04
N SER A 6 -0.09 -4.14 3.41
CA SER A 6 0.40 -5.32 2.69
C SER A 6 -0.08 -5.33 1.24
N LEU A 7 -1.37 -5.10 0.99
CA LEU A 7 -1.92 -5.09 -0.37
C LEU A 7 -1.29 -4.02 -1.28
N VAL A 8 -0.91 -2.86 -0.72
CA VAL A 8 -0.25 -1.79 -1.49
C VAL A 8 1.17 -2.20 -1.89
N HIS A 9 1.89 -2.87 -1.01
CA HIS A 9 3.21 -3.44 -1.30
C HIS A 9 3.11 -4.64 -2.25
N ASP A 10 2.10 -5.50 -2.10
CA ASP A 10 1.82 -6.61 -3.01
C ASP A 10 1.54 -6.10 -4.43
N ASP A 11 0.72 -5.05 -4.58
CA ASP A 11 0.42 -4.47 -5.89
C ASP A 11 1.68 -3.93 -6.60
N VAL A 12 2.67 -3.44 -5.84
CA VAL A 12 3.97 -3.03 -6.36
C VAL A 12 4.81 -4.23 -6.80
N LEU A 13 4.91 -5.26 -5.96
CA LEU A 13 5.71 -6.47 -6.22
C LEU A 13 5.17 -7.29 -7.38
N ASP A 14 3.84 -7.46 -7.43
CA ASP A 14 3.15 -8.27 -8.43
C ASP A 14 2.88 -7.49 -9.73
N HIS A 15 3.28 -6.22 -9.79
CA HIS A 15 2.93 -5.30 -10.87
C HIS A 15 1.43 -5.28 -11.17
N ALA A 16 0.59 -5.38 -10.13
CA ALA A 16 -0.85 -5.43 -10.30
C ALA A 16 -1.36 -4.11 -10.88
N GLU A 17 -2.18 -4.19 -11.92
CA GLU A 17 -2.76 -3.00 -12.55
C GLU A 17 -4.02 -2.50 -11.84
N GLN A 18 -4.70 -3.38 -11.12
CA GLN A 18 -5.98 -3.10 -10.47
C GLN A 18 -6.10 -3.80 -9.12
N ARG A 19 -6.77 -3.12 -8.17
CA ARG A 19 -7.22 -3.69 -6.91
C ARG A 19 -8.65 -3.26 -6.61
N ARG A 20 -9.50 -4.23 -6.25
CA ARG A 20 -10.90 -4.00 -5.87
C ARG A 20 -11.68 -3.21 -6.95
N GLY A 21 -11.45 -3.55 -8.21
CA GLY A 21 -12.09 -2.93 -9.37
C GLY A 21 -11.66 -1.50 -9.68
N LYS A 22 -10.55 -1.01 -9.07
CA LYS A 22 -9.98 0.31 -9.33
C LYS A 22 -8.51 0.17 -9.72
N PRO A 23 -7.93 1.12 -10.47
CA PRO A 23 -6.50 1.12 -10.73
C PRO A 23 -5.73 1.13 -9.41
N SER A 24 -4.73 0.26 -9.31
CA SER A 24 -3.85 0.12 -8.15
C SER A 24 -3.04 1.40 -7.91
N ILE A 25 -2.43 1.50 -6.71
CA ILE A 25 -1.71 2.72 -6.32
C ILE A 25 -0.45 2.91 -7.18
N ASN A 26 0.27 1.82 -7.50
CA ASN A 26 1.45 1.83 -8.38
C ASN A 26 1.12 2.29 -9.79
N VAL A 27 -0.04 1.94 -10.35
CA VAL A 27 -0.46 2.47 -11.66
C VAL A 27 -0.70 3.97 -11.62
N LYS A 28 -1.25 4.49 -10.52
CA LYS A 28 -1.61 5.92 -10.41
C LYS A 28 -0.42 6.83 -10.08
N TRP A 29 0.52 6.37 -9.25
CA TRP A 29 1.52 7.25 -8.63
C TRP A 29 2.97 6.79 -8.75
N ASP A 30 3.21 5.71 -9.50
CA ASP A 30 4.50 5.04 -9.68
C ASP A 30 4.96 4.23 -8.44
N VAL A 31 5.80 3.21 -8.69
CA VAL A 31 6.25 2.19 -7.73
C VAL A 31 6.83 2.80 -6.46
N ARG A 32 7.71 3.80 -6.59
CA ARG A 32 8.39 4.39 -5.43
C ARG A 32 7.42 5.08 -4.48
N LYS A 33 6.43 5.82 -5.00
CA LYS A 33 5.45 6.52 -4.15
C LYS A 33 4.50 5.53 -3.49
N SER A 34 4.13 4.46 -4.19
CA SER A 34 3.28 3.40 -3.64
C SER A 34 3.93 2.67 -2.47
N ALA A 35 5.22 2.33 -2.58
CA ALA A 35 5.95 1.69 -1.50
C ALA A 35 5.97 2.58 -0.24
N ILE A 36 6.33 3.87 -0.38
CA ILE A 36 6.34 4.83 0.73
C ILE A 36 4.93 5.00 1.34
N CYS A 37 3.88 4.97 0.52
CA CYS A 37 2.49 4.99 0.99
C CYS A 37 2.16 3.76 1.85
N GLY A 38 2.58 2.57 1.42
CA GLY A 38 2.48 1.33 2.20
C GLY A 38 3.17 1.44 3.56
N ASP A 39 4.39 1.97 3.59
CA ASP A 39 5.18 2.17 4.82
C ASP A 39 4.49 3.16 5.78
N TYR A 40 3.95 4.26 5.25
CA TYR A 40 3.20 5.22 6.05
C TYR A 40 1.94 4.59 6.68
N ILE A 41 1.15 3.84 5.89
CA ILE A 41 -0.05 3.15 6.41
C ILE A 41 0.35 2.15 7.50
N LEU A 42 1.45 1.42 7.32
CA LEU A 42 1.96 0.50 8.33
C LEU A 42 2.40 1.23 9.60
N SER A 43 3.13 2.33 9.48
CA SER A 43 3.56 3.16 10.62
C SER A 43 2.36 3.67 11.45
N VAL A 44 1.32 4.18 10.78
CA VAL A 44 0.10 4.64 11.47
C VAL A 44 -0.61 3.48 12.15
N ALA A 45 -0.67 2.30 11.51
CA ALA A 45 -1.26 1.11 12.11
C ALA A 45 -0.50 0.69 13.37
N SER A 46 0.84 0.66 13.31
CA SER A 46 1.70 0.32 14.45
C SER A 46 1.54 1.31 15.61
N ASN A 47 1.51 2.61 15.32
CA ASN A 47 1.28 3.64 16.34
C ASN A 47 -0.11 3.54 16.99
N MET A 48 -1.12 3.03 16.28
CA MET A 48 -2.45 2.78 16.83
C MET A 48 -2.47 1.55 17.74
N MET A 49 -1.63 0.55 17.48
CA MET A 49 -1.50 -0.64 18.34
C MET A 49 -0.62 -0.42 19.56
N SER A 50 0.31 0.52 19.51
CA SER A 50 1.23 0.82 20.62
C SER A 50 0.64 1.73 21.69
N LYS A 51 -0.64 2.10 21.56
CA LYS A 51 -1.41 2.85 22.56
C LYS A 51 -2.36 1.90 23.28
#